data_AF-A0AAN1XU74-F1
#
_entry.id   AF-A0AAN1XU74-F1
#
_cell.length_a   1.000
_cell.length_b   1.000
_cell.length_c   1.000
_cell.angle_alpha   90.00
_cell.angle_beta   90.00
_cell.angle_gamma   90.00
#
_symmetry.space_group_name_H-M   'P 1'
#
loop_
_entity.id
_entity.type
_entity.pdbx_description
1 polymer ?
#
loop_
_entity_poly.entity_id
_entity_poly.type
_entity_poly.pdbx_seq_one_letter_code
_entity_poly.pdbx_strand_id
1 'polypeptide(L)' 'MKLTLEILISAFLHPVAVVLTWINLAARSDLTSMQKAIWAIVALLWGVGPILYILVGDGVLW' A
#
# COMPACT_ATOMS: atom_id res chain seq x y z
N MET A 1 -8.31 -6.95 -21.66
CA MET A 1 -6.85 -6.81 -21.41
C MET A 1 -6.50 -5.83 -20.28
N LYS A 2 -7.36 -4.87 -19.90
CA LYS A 2 -7.06 -3.88 -18.84
C LYS A 2 -7.07 -4.47 -17.42
N LEU A 3 -8.14 -5.15 -17.01
CA LEU A 3 -8.34 -5.58 -15.61
C LEU A 3 -7.26 -6.53 -15.06
N THR A 4 -6.85 -7.56 -15.81
CA THR A 4 -5.82 -8.52 -15.34
C THR A 4 -4.47 -7.85 -15.13
N LEU A 5 -4.09 -6.90 -16.01
CA LEU A 5 -2.85 -6.15 -15.87
C LEU A 5 -2.93 -5.20 -14.67
N GLU A 6 -4.07 -4.52 -14.49
CA GLU A 6 -4.33 -3.64 -13.35
C GLU A 6 -4.27 -4.37 -12.02
N ILE A 7 -4.86 -5.57 -11.94
CA ILE A 7 -4.78 -6.44 -10.76
C ILE A 7 -3.34 -6.91 -10.53
N LEU A 8 -2.61 -7.31 -11.57
CA LEU A 8 -1.21 -7.73 -11.42
C LEU A 8 -0.33 -6.58 -10.91
N ILE A 9 -0.49 -5.38 -11.47
CA ILE A 9 0.25 -4.19 -11.05
C ILE A 9 -0.13 -3.82 -9.61
N SER A 10 -1.42 -3.81 -9.28
CA SER A 10 -1.89 -3.58 -7.90
C SER A 10 -1.35 -4.61 -6.92
N ALA A 11 -1.50 -5.89 -7.23
CA ALA A 11 -1.18 -6.99 -6.34
C ALA A 11 0.34 -7.20 -6.16
N PHE A 12 1.18 -6.65 -7.03
CA PHE A 12 2.64 -6.71 -6.88
C PHE A 12 3.26 -5.40 -6.45
N LEU A 13 3.00 -4.29 -7.16
CA LEU A 13 3.70 -3.03 -6.89
C LEU A 13 3.25 -2.39 -5.57
N HIS A 14 1.97 -2.46 -5.22
CA HIS A 14 1.50 -1.86 -3.97
C HIS A 14 2.03 -2.62 -2.74
N PRO A 15 1.97 -3.96 -2.67
CA PRO A 15 2.60 -4.69 -1.56
C PRO A 15 4.10 -4.43 -1.44
N VAL A 16 4.83 -4.37 -2.56
CA VAL A 16 6.26 -4.00 -2.55
C VAL A 16 6.46 -2.59 -2.00
N ALA A 17 5.65 -1.61 -2.43
CA ALA A 17 5.72 -0.24 -1.94
C ALA A 17 5.41 -0.14 -0.43
N VAL A 18 4.45 -0.91 0.08
CA VAL A 18 4.16 -0.99 1.54
C VAL A 18 5.37 -1.51 2.31
N VAL A 19 5.99 -2.60 1.83
CA VAL A 19 7.17 -3.18 2.48
C VAL A 19 8.32 -2.18 2.49
N LEU A 20 8.60 -1.53 1.35
CA LEU A 20 9.63 -0.49 1.27
C LEU A 20 9.32 0.69 2.20
N THR A 21 8.04 1.07 2.32
CA THR A 21 7.58 2.12 3.24
C THR A 21 7.86 1.72 4.69
N TRP A 22 7.56 0.49 5.09
CA TRP A 22 7.84 0.00 6.44
C TRP A 22 9.33 -0.12 6.74
N ILE A 23 10.14 -0.56 5.78
CA ILE A 23 11.61 -0.59 5.92
C ILE A 23 12.13 0.83 6.17
N ASN A 24 11.68 1.81 5.37
CA ASN A 24 12.05 3.21 5.55
C ASN A 24 11.58 3.73 6.93
N LEU A 25 10.33 3.45 7.30
CA LEU A 25 9.74 3.87 8.58
C LEU A 25 10.48 3.30 9.80
N ALA A 26 10.95 2.05 9.71
CA ALA A 26 11.77 1.43 10.73
C ALA A 26 13.09 2.18 10.91
N ALA A 27 13.73 2.57 9.80
CA ALA A 27 15.01 3.29 9.78
C ALA A 27 14.94 4.77 10.24
N ARG A 28 13.75 5.37 10.30
CA ARG A 28 13.56 6.76 10.74
C ARG A 28 13.86 6.94 12.23
N SER A 29 14.91 7.67 12.58
CA SER A 29 15.30 7.95 13.97
C SER A 29 14.64 9.19 14.57
N ASP A 30 14.03 10.02 13.74
CA ASP A 30 13.35 11.28 14.09
C ASP A 30 11.89 11.09 14.55
N LEU A 31 11.34 9.89 14.39
CA LEU A 31 9.94 9.58 14.73
C LEU A 31 9.84 8.77 16.03
N THR A 32 8.86 9.14 16.85
CA THR A 32 8.46 8.36 18.02
C THR A 32 7.80 7.03 17.61
N SER A 33 7.79 6.05 18.52
CA SER A 33 7.15 4.75 18.29
C SER A 33 5.66 4.88 17.95
N MET A 34 4.94 5.83 18.57
CA MET A 34 3.53 6.08 18.26
C MET A 34 3.34 6.60 16.83
N GLN A 35 4.17 7.56 16.40
CA GLN A 35 4.12 8.07 15.03
C GLN A 35 4.43 6.96 14.01
N LYS A 36 5.40 6.08 14.31
CA LYS A 36 5.67 4.90 13.47
C LYS A 36 4.48 3.96 13.42
N ALA A 37 3.82 3.69 14.55
CA ALA A 37 2.64 2.82 14.57
C ALA A 37 1.50 3.37 13.69
N ILE A 38 1.21 4.67 13.79
CA ILE A 38 0.19 5.33 12.96
C ILE A 38 0.54 5.18 11.47
N TRP A 39 1.78 5.51 11.09
CA TRP A 39 2.22 5.40 9.70
C TRP A 39 2.23 3.96 9.18
N ALA A 40 2.54 2.98 10.03
CA ALA A 40 2.49 1.57 9.64
C ALA A 40 1.07 1.15 9.27
N ILE A 41 0.06 1.58 10.05
CA ILE A 41 -1.36 1.32 9.78
C ILE A 41 -1.82 2.04 8.50
N VAL A 42 -1.46 3.32 8.34
CA VAL A 42 -1.80 4.10 7.14
C VAL A 42 -1.22 3.44 5.88
N ALA A 43 0.05 3.01 5.92
CA ALA A 43 0.68 2.32 4.81
C ALA A 43 -0.04 1.01 4.46
N LEU A 44 -0.50 0.25 5.45
CA LEU A 44 -1.27 -0.98 5.22
C LEU A 44 -2.59 -0.70 4.50
N LEU A 45 -3.36 0.28 5.00
CA LEU A 45 -4.65 0.65 4.41
C LEU A 45 -4.47 1.15 2.97
N TRP A 46 -3.46 1.98 2.73
CA TRP A 46 -3.12 2.45 1.39
C TRP A 46 -2.71 1.30 0.47
N GLY A 47 -1.92 0.33 0.96
CA GLY A 47 -1.49 -0.82 0.17
C GLY A 47 -2.61 -1.73 -0.32
N VAL A 48 -3.68 -1.85 0.47
CA VAL A 48 -4.85 -2.68 0.14
C VAL A 48 -5.90 -1.89 -0.64
N GLY A 49 -5.89 -0.55 -0.56
CA GLY A 49 -6.85 0.35 -1.21
C GLY A 49 -7.07 0.09 -2.70
N PRO A 50 -6.02 0.04 -3.54
CA PRO A 50 -6.16 -0.22 -4.98
C PRO A 50 -6.79 -1.58 -5.30
N ILE A 51 -6.46 -2.62 -4.53
CA ILE A 51 -7.05 -3.95 -4.69
C ILE A 51 -8.55 -3.89 -4.39
N LEU A 52 -8.95 -3.22 -3.31
CA LEU A 52 -10.36 -3.04 -2.97
C LEU A 52 -11.09 -2.17 -3.98
N TYR A 53 -10.45 -1.13 -4.50
CA TYR A 53 -11.05 -0.25 -5.50
C TYR A 53 -11.41 -0.99 -6.79
N ILE A 54 -10.53 -1.90 -7.23
CA ILE A 54 -10.77 -2.72 -8.41
C ILE A 54 -11.78 -3.85 -8.12
N LEU A 55 -11.62 -4.59 -7.02
CA LEU A 55 -12.40 -5.80 -6.76
C LEU A 55 -13.79 -5.54 -6.14
N VAL A 56 -13.95 -4.45 -5.41
CA VAL A 56 -15.18 -4.12 -4.67
C VAL A 56 -15.86 -2.89 -5.24
N GLY A 57 -15.09 -1.92 -5.73
CA GLY A 57 -15.61 -0.66 -6.25
C GLY A 57 -15.92 -0.65 -7.75
N ASP A 58 -15.71 -1.76 -8.46
CA ASP A 58 -15.74 -1.84 -9.93
C ASP A 58 -14.90 -0.73 -10.61
N GLY A 59 -13.85 -0.27 -9.90
CA GLY A 59 -12.97 0.82 -10.31
C GLY A 59 -11.87 0.39 -11.26
N VAL A 60 -11.17 1.37 -11.82
CA VAL A 60 -9.97 1.19 -12.67
C VAL A 60 -8.74 1.66 -11.91
N LEU A 61 -7.60 1.03 -12.14
CA LEU A 61 -6.34 1.40 -11.49
C LEU A 61 -5.99 2.89 -11.68
N TRP A 62 -5.72 3.59 -10.58
CA TRP A 62 -5.23 4.98 -10.55
C TRP A 62 -3.79 5.05 -10.05
#